data_AF-A0A3R6IH93-F1
#
_entry.id   AF-A0A3R6IH93-F1
#
_cell.length_a   1.000
_cell.length_b   1.000
_cell.length_c   1.000
_cell.angle_alpha   90.00
_cell.angle_beta   90.00
_cell.angle_gamma   90.00
#
_symmetry.space_group_name_H-M   'P 1'
#
loop_
_entity.id
_entity.type
_entity.pdbx_description
1 polymer ?
#
loop_
_entity_poly.entity_id
_entity_poly.type
_entity_poly.pdbx_seq_one_letter_code
_entity_poly.pdbx_strand_id
1 'polypeptide(L)'
;MKIIRLITACFILLLITISILSCRKKQDNTSSEAEMTTPINISDLETTYGKLSSFVKEIEMISLEFTDESILSEIKKIVISDDYVFVMEKSNQKGIYVFNRKGNFLYRIGTRGQGPKEFIDLSDFSLNEEEKLVYLYDLQRKKILTFSFQNQFVGEVQMNYFADKFEYQNGLFYLYRENPSFGDPLYSLVVKDKNGKTVGKYYPSLNDSPLIHKCIFRKTEKNILFAQHMNDSIFSLTNERMNPIYYIDYGAKKMSLEDREDIRKDIRPAINVLLEKKTIAGITDVFEINDKVFIKFVNVIIPMFCVYDKTTKETNVFQYFLDDLLFIATNHPIGQYKDCLISILDQDDLQSAIDVGFNSWIDEGVLNMEKADRLRMMIEEKFPNRNTGENNPVVFLLKVS
;
A
#
# COMPACT_ATOMS: atom_id res chain seq x y z
N MET A 1 49.51 60.56 -28.75
CA MET A 1 49.88 59.27 -28.10
C MET A 1 49.33 59.06 -26.68
N LYS A 2 49.29 60.07 -25.79
CA LYS A 2 48.76 59.92 -24.42
C LYS A 2 47.24 59.63 -24.34
N ILE A 3 46.45 60.26 -25.22
CA ILE A 3 44.98 60.08 -25.26
C ILE A 3 44.59 58.67 -25.71
N ILE A 4 45.29 58.12 -26.71
CA ILE A 4 45.03 56.76 -27.21
C ILE A 4 45.33 55.70 -26.13
N ARG A 5 46.39 55.89 -25.33
CA ARG A 5 46.73 55.02 -24.19
C ARG A 5 45.71 55.10 -23.05
N LEU A 6 45.13 56.28 -22.81
CA LEU A 6 44.08 56.47 -21.80
C LEU A 6 42.77 55.79 -22.22
N ILE A 7 42.41 55.89 -23.51
CA ILE A 7 41.23 55.24 -24.08
C ILE A 7 41.39 53.71 -24.09
N THR A 8 42.58 53.18 -24.43
CA THR A 8 42.83 51.73 -24.36
C THR A 8 42.84 51.22 -22.92
N ALA A 9 43.38 51.98 -21.97
CA ALA A 9 43.32 51.62 -20.55
C ALA A 9 41.89 51.60 -20.00
N CYS A 10 41.05 52.59 -20.37
CA CYS A 10 39.63 52.59 -20.01
C CYS A 10 38.83 51.44 -20.67
N PHE A 11 39.15 51.09 -21.91
CA PHE A 11 38.47 49.98 -22.62
C PHE A 11 38.84 48.62 -22.03
N ILE A 12 40.09 48.43 -21.62
CA ILE A 12 40.56 47.22 -20.91
C ILE A 12 39.93 47.15 -19.51
N LEU A 13 39.82 48.27 -18.79
CA LEU A 13 39.15 48.31 -17.48
C LEU A 13 37.65 47.97 -17.59
N LEU A 14 36.97 48.46 -18.65
CA LEU A 14 35.56 48.19 -18.91
C LEU A 14 35.32 46.71 -19.28
N LEU A 15 36.20 46.11 -20.08
CA LEU A 15 36.15 44.68 -20.43
C LEU A 15 36.42 43.76 -19.21
N ILE A 16 37.29 44.18 -18.29
CA ILE A 16 37.54 43.46 -17.03
C ILE A 16 36.33 43.57 -16.09
N THR A 17 35.62 44.71 -16.07
CA THR A 17 34.39 44.83 -15.24
C THR A 17 33.20 44.02 -15.76
N ILE A 18 33.12 43.76 -17.08
CA ILE A 18 32.04 42.94 -17.67
C ILE A 18 32.27 41.44 -17.43
N SER A 19 33.53 41.00 -17.27
CA SER A 19 33.87 39.60 -17.03
C SER A 19 33.67 39.14 -15.57
N ILE A 20 33.49 40.08 -14.61
CA ILE A 20 33.15 39.77 -13.21
C ILE A 20 31.64 39.65 -12.94
N LEU A 21 30.78 40.02 -13.90
CA LEU A 21 29.32 39.90 -13.81
C LEU A 21 28.77 38.62 -14.48
N SER A 22 29.62 37.83 -15.16
CA SER A 22 29.20 36.62 -15.88
C SER A 22 29.59 35.30 -15.20
N CYS A 23 30.09 35.33 -13.96
CA CYS A 23 30.15 34.16 -13.09
C CYS A 23 28.95 34.12 -12.13
N ARG A 24 27.72 34.13 -12.68
CA ARG A 24 26.63 33.44 -12.02
C ARG A 24 26.85 31.96 -12.27
N LYS A 25 27.59 31.29 -11.37
CA LYS A 25 27.37 29.86 -11.15
C LYS A 25 25.86 29.72 -11.01
N LYS A 26 25.27 28.86 -11.84
CA LYS A 26 23.94 28.32 -11.59
C LYS A 26 24.07 27.66 -10.22
N GLN A 27 23.71 28.40 -9.20
CA GLN A 27 23.49 27.86 -7.89
C GLN A 27 22.27 26.98 -8.13
N ASP A 28 22.53 25.70 -8.36
CA ASP A 28 21.55 24.70 -8.02
C ASP A 28 21.26 24.96 -6.55
N ASN A 29 20.22 25.75 -6.31
CA ASN A 29 19.48 25.77 -5.06
C ASN A 29 18.72 24.44 -4.99
N THR A 30 19.46 23.33 -5.02
CA THR A 30 19.24 22.21 -4.14
C THR A 30 20.08 22.48 -2.90
N SER A 31 19.76 23.58 -2.19
CA SER A 31 19.53 23.40 -0.77
C SER A 31 18.32 22.47 -0.67
N SER A 32 18.53 21.17 -0.88
CA SER A 32 17.73 20.24 -0.13
C SER A 32 18.06 20.62 1.30
N GLU A 33 17.14 21.31 1.99
CA GLU A 33 16.85 20.88 3.35
C GLU A 33 16.88 19.36 3.26
N ALA A 34 17.88 18.71 3.87
CA ALA A 34 17.94 17.28 3.87
C ALA A 34 16.58 16.85 4.41
N GLU A 35 15.68 16.40 3.54
CA GLU A 35 14.31 16.07 3.93
C GLU A 35 14.47 15.03 5.02
N MET A 36 14.15 15.44 6.25
CA MET A 36 14.60 14.73 7.43
C MET A 36 13.81 13.44 7.52
N THR A 37 14.47 12.33 7.20
CA THR A 37 13.87 11.01 7.31
C THR A 37 13.72 10.65 8.77
N THR A 38 12.55 10.15 9.15
CA THR A 38 12.31 9.71 10.53
C THR A 38 12.73 8.25 10.67
N PRO A 39 13.74 7.92 11.50
CA PRO A 39 14.10 6.53 11.73
C PRO A 39 13.03 5.83 12.58
N ILE A 40 12.63 4.62 12.17
CA ILE A 40 11.73 3.75 12.92
C ILE A 40 12.46 2.44 13.19
N ASN A 41 12.73 2.14 14.46
CA ASN A 41 13.40 0.91 14.86
C ASN A 41 12.38 -0.23 14.99
N ILE A 42 12.63 -1.36 14.32
CA ILE A 42 11.74 -2.54 14.41
C ILE A 42 12.49 -3.80 14.86
N SER A 43 13.60 -3.61 15.58
CA SER A 43 14.52 -4.68 15.94
C SER A 43 14.21 -5.37 17.27
N ASP A 44 13.35 -4.77 18.10
CA ASP A 44 12.79 -5.46 19.26
C ASP A 44 11.73 -6.46 18.79
N LEU A 45 12.01 -7.76 18.94
CA LEU A 45 11.16 -8.86 18.47
C LEU A 45 10.75 -9.78 19.63
N GLU A 46 10.95 -9.34 20.87
CA GLU A 46 10.76 -10.19 22.06
C GLU A 46 9.28 -10.38 22.39
N THR A 47 8.43 -9.45 21.95
CA THR A 47 6.99 -9.48 22.26
C THR A 47 6.23 -10.34 21.25
N THR A 48 5.59 -11.41 21.73
CA THR A 48 4.72 -12.24 20.89
C THR A 48 3.34 -11.61 20.70
N TYR A 49 2.79 -10.98 21.75
CA TYR A 49 1.40 -10.50 21.79
C TYR A 49 1.31 -9.00 22.12
N GLY A 50 0.63 -8.23 21.28
CA GLY A 50 0.17 -6.87 21.57
C GLY A 50 -1.33 -6.83 21.87
N LYS A 51 -1.84 -5.80 22.57
CA LYS A 51 -3.30 -5.61 22.74
C LYS A 51 -3.86 -4.77 21.61
N LEU A 52 -4.96 -5.21 21.00
CA LEU A 52 -5.62 -4.44 19.93
C LEU A 52 -6.11 -3.09 20.46
N SER A 53 -6.64 -3.06 21.68
CA SER A 53 -7.09 -1.83 22.36
C SER A 53 -6.00 -0.78 22.59
N SER A 54 -4.71 -1.13 22.44
CA SER A 54 -3.61 -0.16 22.57
C SER A 54 -3.56 0.85 21.42
N PHE A 55 -4.13 0.52 20.26
CA PHE A 55 -4.18 1.40 19.10
C PHE A 55 -5.55 1.44 18.39
N VAL A 56 -6.52 0.62 18.79
CA VAL A 56 -7.89 0.59 18.24
C VAL A 56 -8.89 0.98 19.33
N LYS A 57 -9.84 1.85 18.99
CA LYS A 57 -10.91 2.29 19.91
C LYS A 57 -12.29 1.70 19.59
N GLU A 58 -12.51 1.33 18.34
CA GLU A 58 -13.81 0.91 17.83
C GLU A 58 -13.63 -0.05 16.65
N ILE A 59 -14.54 -1.01 16.49
CA ILE A 59 -14.50 -1.99 15.41
C ILE A 59 -15.88 -2.01 14.73
N GLU A 60 -15.88 -1.77 13.42
CA GLU A 60 -17.05 -1.99 12.55
C GLU A 60 -16.83 -3.29 11.76
N MET A 61 -17.90 -4.09 11.62
CA MET A 61 -17.87 -5.34 10.84
C MET A 61 -18.86 -5.25 9.69
N ILE A 62 -18.43 -5.72 8.50
CA ILE A 62 -19.22 -5.77 7.27
C ILE A 62 -19.18 -7.20 6.74
N SER A 63 -20.33 -7.91 6.79
CA SER A 63 -20.47 -9.22 6.15
C SER A 63 -20.64 -9.02 4.66
N LEU A 64 -19.74 -9.55 3.84
CA LEU A 64 -19.99 -9.53 2.40
C LEU A 64 -21.06 -10.59 2.09
N GLU A 65 -22.12 -10.18 1.41
CA GLU A 65 -23.22 -11.06 1.02
C GLU A 65 -22.70 -12.23 0.18
N PHE A 66 -23.21 -13.43 0.43
CA PHE A 66 -22.86 -14.65 -0.29
C PHE A 66 -24.06 -15.13 -1.12
N THR A 67 -23.92 -15.03 -2.44
CA THR A 67 -24.86 -15.50 -3.47
C THR A 67 -24.08 -16.05 -4.66
N ASP A 68 -24.72 -16.81 -5.54
CA ASP A 68 -24.10 -17.34 -6.77
C ASP A 68 -23.38 -16.26 -7.62
N GLU A 69 -23.86 -15.02 -7.57
CA GLU A 69 -23.29 -13.89 -8.30
C GLU A 69 -22.12 -13.20 -7.57
N SER A 70 -22.01 -13.40 -6.26
CA SER A 70 -21.12 -12.68 -5.36
C SER A 70 -20.08 -13.55 -4.66
N ILE A 71 -19.98 -14.85 -4.99
CA ILE A 71 -18.95 -15.75 -4.43
C ILE A 71 -17.55 -15.17 -4.67
N LEU A 72 -16.81 -14.98 -3.57
CA LEU A 72 -15.44 -14.53 -3.54
C LEU A 72 -14.48 -15.69 -3.26
N SER A 73 -13.38 -15.72 -4.00
CA SER A 73 -12.18 -16.49 -3.72
C SER A 73 -11.16 -15.65 -2.96
N GLU A 74 -9.87 -16.03 -3.00
CA GLU A 74 -8.80 -15.30 -2.31
C GLU A 74 -8.79 -13.81 -2.68
N ILE A 75 -9.04 -12.95 -1.69
CA ILE A 75 -9.07 -11.50 -1.86
C ILE A 75 -7.64 -10.97 -2.04
N LYS A 76 -7.41 -10.21 -3.11
CA LYS A 76 -6.14 -9.53 -3.38
C LYS A 76 -6.12 -8.09 -2.89
N LYS A 77 -7.24 -7.37 -3.02
CA LYS A 77 -7.36 -5.95 -2.65
C LYS A 77 -8.79 -5.63 -2.25
N ILE A 78 -8.93 -4.90 -1.15
CA ILE A 78 -10.18 -4.23 -0.75
C ILE A 78 -9.90 -2.74 -0.72
N VAL A 79 -10.81 -1.96 -1.32
CA VAL A 79 -10.81 -0.50 -1.18
C VAL A 79 -12.20 -0.07 -0.71
N ILE A 80 -12.24 0.65 0.39
CA ILE A 80 -13.46 1.19 0.98
C ILE A 80 -13.64 2.63 0.49
N SER A 81 -14.89 2.98 0.20
CA SER A 81 -15.34 4.34 -0.10
C SER A 81 -16.41 4.76 0.93
N ASP A 82 -16.94 5.97 0.79
CA ASP A 82 -18.03 6.41 1.65
C ASP A 82 -19.30 5.56 1.47
N ASP A 83 -19.56 5.11 0.24
CA ASP A 83 -20.83 4.47 -0.13
C ASP A 83 -20.70 2.94 -0.38
N TYR A 84 -19.49 2.48 -0.72
CA TYR A 84 -19.26 1.12 -1.24
C TYR A 84 -17.98 0.46 -0.69
N VAL A 85 -17.98 -0.87 -0.79
CA VAL A 85 -16.82 -1.75 -0.59
C VAL A 85 -16.47 -2.38 -1.94
N PHE A 86 -15.26 -2.12 -2.44
CA PHE A 86 -14.75 -2.66 -3.70
C PHE A 86 -13.77 -3.81 -3.42
N VAL A 87 -14.02 -4.98 -4.01
CA VAL A 87 -13.21 -6.19 -3.79
C VAL A 87 -12.66 -6.72 -5.10
N MET A 88 -11.35 -6.95 -5.13
CA MET A 88 -10.65 -7.61 -6.23
C MET A 88 -10.06 -8.93 -5.74
N GLU A 89 -10.38 -10.01 -6.43
CA GLU A 89 -9.82 -11.34 -6.19
C GLU A 89 -8.40 -11.46 -6.76
N LYS A 90 -7.63 -12.46 -6.30
CA LYS A 90 -6.25 -12.69 -6.74
C LYS A 90 -6.13 -13.25 -8.14
N SER A 91 -7.00 -14.19 -8.51
CA SER A 91 -7.09 -14.73 -9.88
C SER A 91 -7.77 -13.75 -10.85
N ASN A 92 -8.56 -12.83 -10.28
CA ASN A 92 -9.30 -11.73 -10.91
C ASN A 92 -9.95 -12.07 -12.27
N GLN A 93 -10.69 -13.17 -12.32
CA GLN A 93 -11.34 -13.64 -13.55
C GLN A 93 -12.63 -12.88 -13.89
N LYS A 94 -13.23 -12.20 -12.90
CA LYS A 94 -14.61 -11.72 -12.95
C LYS A 94 -14.77 -10.20 -12.86
N GLY A 95 -13.70 -9.46 -12.56
CA GLY A 95 -13.71 -8.01 -12.37
C GLY A 95 -13.78 -7.60 -10.89
N ILE A 96 -14.20 -6.36 -10.64
CA ILE A 96 -14.26 -5.78 -9.29
C ILE A 96 -15.66 -5.94 -8.73
N TYR A 97 -15.80 -6.65 -7.61
CA TYR A 97 -17.08 -6.78 -6.91
C TYR A 97 -17.37 -5.51 -6.13
N VAL A 98 -18.62 -5.05 -6.18
CA VAL A 98 -19.08 -3.85 -5.49
C VAL A 98 -20.20 -4.25 -4.52
N PHE A 99 -19.97 -3.97 -3.25
CA PHE A 99 -20.95 -4.12 -2.19
C PHE A 99 -21.29 -2.75 -1.62
N ASN A 100 -22.49 -2.58 -1.05
CA ASN A 100 -22.77 -1.39 -0.25
C ASN A 100 -22.07 -1.48 1.12
N ARG A 101 -22.13 -0.41 1.93
CA ARG A 101 -21.56 -0.40 3.29
C ARG A 101 -22.20 -1.38 4.29
N LYS A 102 -23.38 -1.91 3.98
CA LYS A 102 -24.02 -2.99 4.76
C LYS A 102 -23.54 -4.38 4.32
N GLY A 103 -22.75 -4.45 3.25
CA GLY A 103 -22.20 -5.68 2.70
C GLY A 103 -23.09 -6.39 1.68
N ASN A 104 -24.21 -5.80 1.27
CA ASN A 104 -25.02 -6.39 0.20
C ASN A 104 -24.32 -6.20 -1.14
N PHE A 105 -24.26 -7.26 -1.93
CA PHE A 105 -23.74 -7.24 -3.29
C PHE A 105 -24.63 -6.40 -4.20
N LEU A 106 -24.01 -5.60 -5.06
CA LEU A 106 -24.72 -4.74 -6.00
C LEU A 106 -24.46 -5.17 -7.44
N TYR A 107 -23.19 -5.26 -7.83
CA TYR A 107 -22.76 -5.58 -9.20
C TYR A 107 -21.25 -5.79 -9.25
N ARG A 108 -20.74 -6.15 -10.43
CA ARG A 108 -19.32 -6.16 -10.76
C ARG A 108 -18.97 -5.07 -11.77
N ILE A 109 -17.84 -4.38 -11.55
CA ILE A 109 -17.27 -3.40 -12.48
C ILE A 109 -16.18 -4.06 -13.31
N GLY A 110 -16.30 -3.89 -14.63
CA GLY A 110 -15.41 -4.46 -15.63
C GLY A 110 -15.63 -5.96 -15.79
N THR A 111 -15.61 -6.43 -17.04
CA THR A 111 -15.66 -7.86 -17.36
C THR A 111 -14.41 -8.26 -18.13
N ARG A 112 -13.99 -9.51 -17.94
CA ARG A 112 -12.88 -10.09 -18.70
C ARG A 112 -13.35 -10.41 -20.11
N GLY A 113 -12.60 -9.96 -21.11
CA GLY A 113 -12.91 -10.22 -22.51
C GLY A 113 -12.11 -9.37 -23.49
N GLN A 114 -12.44 -9.48 -24.78
CA GLN A 114 -11.72 -8.79 -25.85
C GLN A 114 -12.46 -7.57 -26.40
N GLY A 115 -13.67 -7.27 -25.90
CA GLY A 115 -14.45 -6.11 -26.28
C GLY A 115 -13.79 -4.78 -25.90
N PRO A 116 -14.32 -3.66 -26.45
CA PRO A 116 -13.78 -2.32 -26.22
C PRO A 116 -13.96 -1.82 -24.78
N LYS A 117 -14.88 -2.39 -24.01
CA LYS A 117 -15.15 -2.04 -22.60
C LYS A 117 -14.70 -3.11 -21.60
N GLU A 118 -13.97 -4.10 -22.10
CA GLU A 118 -13.54 -5.28 -21.35
C GLU A 118 -12.03 -5.24 -21.14
N PHE A 119 -11.57 -5.87 -20.05
CA PHE A 119 -10.14 -6.04 -19.79
C PHE A 119 -9.69 -7.44 -20.20
N ILE A 120 -8.43 -7.60 -20.64
CA ILE A 120 -7.87 -8.93 -20.87
C ILE A 120 -7.21 -9.47 -19.60
N ASP A 121 -6.43 -8.60 -18.93
CA ASP A 121 -5.67 -8.92 -17.72
C ASP A 121 -5.70 -7.74 -16.75
N LEU A 122 -6.53 -7.83 -15.71
CA LEU A 122 -6.71 -6.76 -14.74
C LEU A 122 -5.71 -6.89 -13.59
N SER A 123 -4.69 -6.06 -13.62
CA SER A 123 -3.58 -6.08 -12.66
C SER A 123 -3.88 -5.38 -11.34
N ASP A 124 -4.54 -4.23 -11.37
CA ASP A 124 -4.91 -3.44 -10.19
C ASP A 124 -6.05 -2.46 -10.53
N PHE A 125 -6.59 -1.81 -9.51
CA PHE A 125 -7.57 -0.74 -9.66
C PHE A 125 -7.35 0.38 -8.64
N SER A 126 -7.84 1.57 -8.94
CA SER A 126 -7.81 2.72 -8.02
C SER A 126 -9.12 3.50 -8.11
N LEU A 127 -9.50 4.13 -7.00
CA LEU A 127 -10.68 4.99 -6.93
C LEU A 127 -10.31 6.46 -7.03
N ASN A 128 -11.16 7.25 -7.69
CA ASN A 128 -11.30 8.69 -7.50
C ASN A 128 -12.61 8.94 -6.75
N GLU A 129 -12.53 9.19 -5.45
CA GLU A 129 -13.69 9.39 -4.59
C GLU A 129 -14.44 10.69 -4.93
N GLU A 130 -13.71 11.75 -5.30
CA GLU A 130 -14.28 13.07 -5.61
C GLU A 130 -15.15 13.02 -6.87
N GLU A 131 -14.64 12.40 -7.93
CA GLU A 131 -15.37 12.26 -9.20
C GLU A 131 -16.22 10.98 -9.26
N LYS A 132 -16.20 10.15 -8.20
CA LYS A 132 -16.87 8.84 -8.13
C LYS A 132 -16.52 7.95 -9.34
N LEU A 133 -15.23 7.82 -9.63
CA LEU A 133 -14.69 7.01 -10.73
C LEU A 133 -13.82 5.84 -10.25
N VAL A 134 -13.90 4.73 -10.97
CA VAL A 134 -13.06 3.54 -10.81
C VAL A 134 -12.16 3.42 -12.04
N TYR A 135 -10.84 3.35 -11.80
CA TYR A 135 -9.85 3.12 -12.83
C TYR A 135 -9.37 1.67 -12.75
N LEU A 136 -9.50 0.93 -13.85
CA LEU A 136 -9.03 -0.45 -13.98
C LEU A 136 -7.79 -0.47 -14.88
N TYR A 137 -6.69 -1.07 -14.42
CA TYR A 137 -5.47 -1.19 -15.22
C TYR A 137 -5.42 -2.52 -15.99
N ASP A 138 -5.69 -2.47 -17.30
CA ASP A 138 -5.51 -3.60 -18.20
C ASP A 138 -4.02 -3.74 -18.56
N LEU A 139 -3.35 -4.68 -17.91
CA LEU A 139 -1.92 -4.91 -18.03
C LEU A 139 -1.53 -5.33 -19.44
N GLN A 140 -2.30 -6.24 -20.05
CA GLN A 140 -1.98 -6.78 -21.36
C GLN A 140 -2.14 -5.73 -22.45
N ARG A 141 -3.15 -4.84 -22.33
CA ARG A 141 -3.38 -3.75 -23.29
C ARG A 141 -2.65 -2.44 -22.92
N LYS A 142 -2.05 -2.36 -21.73
CA LYS A 142 -1.34 -1.18 -21.20
C LYS A 142 -2.20 0.08 -21.19
N LYS A 143 -3.47 -0.06 -20.80
CA LYS A 143 -4.43 1.04 -20.79
C LYS A 143 -5.26 1.03 -19.51
N ILE A 144 -5.82 2.19 -19.20
CA ILE A 144 -6.80 2.33 -18.13
C ILE A 144 -8.19 2.33 -18.75
N LEU A 145 -9.07 1.52 -18.18
CA LEU A 145 -10.51 1.59 -18.41
C LEU A 145 -11.14 2.36 -17.24
N THR A 146 -11.96 3.36 -17.54
CA THR A 146 -12.61 4.20 -16.53
C THR A 146 -14.10 3.89 -16.47
N PHE A 147 -14.60 3.67 -15.26
CA PHE A 147 -16.01 3.47 -14.97
C PHE A 147 -16.47 4.45 -13.90
N SER A 148 -17.75 4.79 -13.86
CA SER A 148 -18.34 5.41 -12.67
C SER A 148 -18.51 4.37 -11.56
N PHE A 149 -18.74 4.84 -10.33
CA PHE A 149 -19.09 3.96 -9.20
C PHE A 149 -20.36 3.15 -9.50
N GLN A 150 -21.26 3.64 -10.35
CA GLN A 150 -22.49 2.96 -10.81
C GLN A 150 -22.27 2.08 -12.05
N ASN A 151 -21.03 1.65 -12.30
CA ASN A 151 -20.66 0.73 -13.38
C ASN A 151 -20.96 1.24 -14.81
N GLN A 152 -20.94 2.56 -15.01
CA GLN A 152 -21.06 3.13 -16.36
C GLN A 152 -19.67 3.35 -16.95
N PHE A 153 -19.41 2.77 -18.12
CA PHE A 153 -18.14 3.01 -18.82
C PHE A 153 -18.03 4.48 -19.26
N VAL A 154 -16.96 5.14 -18.83
CA VAL A 154 -16.68 6.56 -19.11
C VAL A 154 -15.72 6.70 -20.27
N GLY A 155 -14.69 5.85 -20.34
CA GLY A 155 -13.68 5.93 -21.41
C GLY A 155 -12.44 5.14 -21.11
N GLU A 156 -11.44 5.28 -21.99
CA GLU A 156 -10.14 4.64 -21.85
C GLU A 156 -9.00 5.57 -22.22
N VAL A 157 -7.83 5.31 -21.64
CA VAL A 157 -6.61 6.05 -21.95
C VAL A 157 -5.42 5.09 -22.05
N GLN A 158 -4.67 5.23 -23.13
CA GLN A 158 -3.47 4.43 -23.37
C GLN A 158 -2.33 4.91 -22.48
N MET A 159 -1.74 3.99 -21.71
CA MET A 159 -0.62 4.28 -20.83
C MET A 159 0.72 3.81 -21.38
N ASN A 160 0.73 2.86 -22.33
CA ASN A 160 1.96 2.33 -22.97
C ASN A 160 3.01 1.85 -21.96
N TYR A 161 2.56 1.34 -20.82
CA TYR A 161 3.42 0.88 -19.74
C TYR A 161 2.88 -0.42 -19.14
N PHE A 162 3.74 -1.31 -18.68
CA PHE A 162 3.33 -2.51 -17.95
C PHE A 162 3.39 -2.19 -16.46
N ALA A 163 2.27 -2.23 -15.73
CA ALA A 163 2.23 -1.94 -14.29
C ALA A 163 1.53 -3.06 -13.54
N ASP A 164 2.23 -3.69 -12.58
CA ASP A 164 1.65 -4.69 -11.68
C ASP A 164 0.97 -4.05 -10.47
N LYS A 165 1.36 -2.80 -10.17
CA LYS A 165 0.80 -1.95 -9.12
C LYS A 165 0.46 -0.59 -9.70
N PHE A 166 -0.71 -0.10 -9.33
CA PHE A 166 -1.28 1.11 -9.91
C PHE A 166 -2.13 1.86 -8.88
N GLU A 167 -1.93 3.18 -8.80
CA GLU A 167 -2.75 4.07 -7.99
C GLU A 167 -3.00 5.40 -8.70
N TYR A 168 -4.13 6.03 -8.39
CA TYR A 168 -4.49 7.36 -8.87
C TYR A 168 -4.61 8.34 -7.70
N GLN A 169 -4.02 9.54 -7.85
CA GLN A 169 -4.26 10.65 -6.94
C GLN A 169 -4.04 12.00 -7.64
N ASN A 170 -4.94 12.95 -7.40
CA ASN A 170 -4.84 14.35 -7.84
C ASN A 170 -4.52 14.52 -9.34
N GLY A 171 -5.23 13.79 -10.21
CA GLY A 171 -5.05 13.88 -11.66
C GLY A 171 -3.85 13.12 -12.23
N LEU A 172 -3.10 12.39 -11.39
CA LEU A 172 -1.93 11.62 -11.78
C LEU A 172 -2.14 10.12 -11.51
N PHE A 173 -1.53 9.33 -12.38
CA PHE A 173 -1.45 7.87 -12.29
C PHE A 173 -0.02 7.46 -11.96
N TYR A 174 0.13 6.69 -10.89
CA TYR A 174 1.39 6.13 -10.43
C TYR A 174 1.43 4.67 -10.83
N LEU A 175 2.40 4.32 -11.67
CA LEU A 175 2.52 3.05 -12.35
C LEU A 175 3.83 2.41 -11.93
N TYR A 176 3.75 1.21 -11.34
CA TYR A 176 4.94 0.47 -10.94
C TYR A 176 4.99 -0.92 -11.56
N ARG A 177 6.16 -1.23 -12.11
CA ARG A 177 6.60 -2.59 -12.40
C ARG A 177 8.09 -2.66 -12.26
N GLU A 178 8.59 -3.65 -11.57
CA GLU A 178 10.02 -3.90 -11.53
C GLU A 178 10.50 -4.42 -12.88
N ASN A 179 11.60 -3.85 -13.38
CA ASN A 179 12.21 -4.20 -14.66
C ASN A 179 11.20 -4.23 -15.82
N PRO A 180 10.57 -3.09 -16.17
CA PRO A 180 9.57 -3.07 -17.22
C PRO A 180 10.25 -3.15 -18.59
N SER A 181 10.60 -4.36 -19.06
CA SER A 181 11.36 -4.62 -20.31
C SER A 181 10.75 -4.04 -21.59
N PHE A 182 9.53 -3.49 -21.51
CA PHE A 182 8.74 -2.92 -22.61
C PHE A 182 7.85 -1.76 -22.14
N GLY A 183 8.25 -1.06 -21.08
CA GLY A 183 7.58 0.15 -20.60
C GLY A 183 8.12 1.41 -21.29
N ASP A 184 7.25 2.36 -21.60
CA ASP A 184 7.67 3.69 -22.03
C ASP A 184 7.34 4.74 -20.96
N PRO A 185 8.36 5.26 -20.22
CA PRO A 185 9.79 4.96 -20.31
C PRO A 185 10.23 3.72 -19.51
N LEU A 186 11.47 3.25 -19.70
CA LEU A 186 12.10 2.14 -18.97
C LEU A 186 12.54 2.52 -17.55
N TYR A 187 11.56 2.84 -16.70
CA TYR A 187 11.73 3.18 -15.29
C TYR A 187 10.75 2.35 -14.47
N SER A 188 11.15 1.84 -13.31
CA SER A 188 10.30 0.94 -12.53
C SER A 188 9.10 1.66 -11.89
N LEU A 189 9.22 2.97 -11.67
CA LEU A 189 8.11 3.83 -11.25
C LEU A 189 7.95 4.99 -12.24
N VAL A 190 6.76 5.11 -12.81
CA VAL A 190 6.40 6.18 -13.74
C VAL A 190 5.15 6.89 -13.25
N VAL A 191 5.15 8.21 -13.36
CA VAL A 191 3.98 9.05 -13.08
C VAL A 191 3.47 9.61 -14.40
N LYS A 192 2.20 9.36 -14.71
CA LYS A 192 1.54 9.81 -15.94
C LYS A 192 0.34 10.69 -15.63
N ASP A 193 0.07 11.66 -16.49
CA ASP A 193 -1.14 12.46 -16.42
C ASP A 193 -2.36 11.70 -16.96
N LYS A 194 -3.54 12.33 -16.89
CA LYS A 194 -4.80 11.76 -17.38
C LYS A 194 -4.86 11.42 -18.87
N ASN A 195 -3.90 11.91 -19.66
CA ASN A 195 -3.80 11.65 -21.10
C ASN A 195 -2.71 10.60 -21.41
N GLY A 196 -2.07 10.01 -20.40
CA GLY A 196 -1.00 9.04 -20.55
C GLY A 196 0.37 9.65 -20.84
N LYS A 197 0.53 10.97 -20.72
CA LYS A 197 1.83 11.62 -20.86
C LYS A 197 2.65 11.42 -19.58
N THR A 198 3.88 10.98 -19.73
CA THR A 198 4.84 10.86 -18.62
C THR A 198 5.23 12.24 -18.08
N VAL A 199 5.05 12.42 -16.78
CA VAL A 199 5.41 13.65 -16.03
C VAL A 199 6.44 13.39 -14.93
N GLY A 200 6.56 12.15 -14.45
CA GLY A 200 7.58 11.75 -13.46
C GLY A 200 8.16 10.38 -13.76
N LYS A 201 9.42 10.15 -13.37
CA LYS A 201 10.11 8.88 -13.58
C LYS A 201 11.15 8.63 -12.50
N TYR A 202 11.14 7.43 -11.92
CA TYR A 202 11.99 7.04 -10.80
C TYR A 202 12.47 5.61 -10.97
N TYR A 203 13.66 5.31 -10.45
CA TYR A 203 14.31 4.00 -10.57
C TYR A 203 14.50 3.58 -12.03
N PRO A 204 15.48 4.14 -12.75
CA PRO A 204 15.79 3.69 -14.10
C PRO A 204 15.97 2.17 -14.09
N SER A 205 15.44 1.49 -15.11
CA SER A 205 15.63 0.05 -15.26
C SER A 205 17.10 -0.19 -15.59
N LEU A 206 17.89 -0.63 -14.59
CA LEU A 206 19.33 -0.83 -14.72
C LEU A 206 19.73 -2.30 -14.89
N ASN A 207 18.82 -3.25 -14.60
CA ASN A 207 19.15 -4.67 -14.52
C ASN A 207 18.11 -5.58 -15.21
N ASP A 208 18.62 -6.65 -15.79
CA ASP A 208 17.88 -7.80 -16.32
C ASP A 208 17.53 -8.79 -15.21
N SER A 209 17.02 -8.33 -14.06
CA SER A 209 16.58 -9.30 -13.05
C SER A 209 15.39 -10.10 -13.61
N PRO A 210 15.43 -11.45 -13.53
CA PRO A 210 14.37 -12.29 -14.07
C PRO A 210 13.09 -12.23 -13.23
N LEU A 211 13.17 -11.66 -12.01
CA LEU A 211 12.07 -11.61 -11.07
C LEU A 211 11.34 -10.26 -11.14
N ILE A 212 10.03 -10.32 -10.93
CA ILE A 212 9.17 -9.15 -10.76
C ILE A 212 8.65 -9.19 -9.33
N HIS A 213 9.25 -8.39 -8.47
CA HIS A 213 8.82 -8.17 -7.11
C HIS A 213 7.74 -7.08 -7.04
N LYS A 214 6.84 -7.22 -6.06
CA LYS A 214 5.78 -6.23 -5.82
C LYS A 214 6.33 -5.05 -5.03
N CYS A 215 5.85 -3.85 -5.32
CA CYS A 215 6.00 -2.70 -4.44
C CYS A 215 4.80 -2.57 -3.49
N ILE A 216 4.96 -1.69 -2.51
CA ILE A 216 3.88 -1.18 -1.68
C ILE A 216 3.39 0.13 -2.29
N PHE A 217 2.09 0.25 -2.50
CA PHE A 217 1.39 1.50 -2.76
C PHE A 217 0.23 1.60 -1.77
N ARG A 218 0.24 2.66 -0.97
CA ARG A 218 -0.78 2.91 0.05
C ARG A 218 -1.27 4.32 -0.04
N LYS A 219 -2.42 4.47 -0.69
CA LYS A 219 -3.09 5.75 -0.86
C LYS A 219 -3.62 6.25 0.49
N THR A 220 -3.28 7.50 0.80
CA THR A 220 -3.85 8.30 1.88
C THR A 220 -4.63 9.47 1.27
N GLU A 221 -5.33 10.25 2.09
CA GLU A 221 -5.99 11.47 1.61
C GLU A 221 -4.99 12.49 1.03
N LYS A 222 -3.75 12.50 1.53
CA LYS A 222 -2.74 13.53 1.21
C LYS A 222 -1.73 13.09 0.15
N ASN A 223 -1.37 11.81 0.16
CA ASN A 223 -0.26 11.27 -0.63
C ASN A 223 -0.39 9.75 -0.83
N ILE A 224 0.55 9.17 -1.56
CA ILE A 224 0.70 7.71 -1.65
C ILE A 224 2.00 7.32 -0.95
N LEU A 225 1.93 6.43 0.02
CA LEU A 225 3.12 5.81 0.58
C LEU A 225 3.65 4.75 -0.38
N PHE A 226 4.94 4.77 -0.62
CA PHE A 226 5.62 3.89 -1.56
C PHE A 226 6.89 3.28 -0.95
N ALA A 227 7.07 1.99 -1.17
CA ALA A 227 8.34 1.30 -0.91
C ALA A 227 8.53 0.17 -1.92
N GLN A 228 9.76 0.05 -2.45
CA GLN A 228 10.17 -1.10 -3.26
C GLN A 228 10.40 -2.33 -2.39
N HIS A 229 10.35 -3.51 -3.01
CA HIS A 229 10.72 -4.74 -2.34
C HIS A 229 12.13 -4.66 -1.75
N MET A 230 12.27 -5.12 -0.49
CA MET A 230 13.55 -5.17 0.24
C MET A 230 14.23 -3.80 0.43
N ASN A 231 13.46 -2.71 0.31
CA ASN A 231 13.94 -1.38 0.61
C ASN A 231 13.85 -1.12 2.13
N ASP A 232 14.75 -0.28 2.64
CA ASP A 232 14.77 0.20 4.02
C ASP A 232 14.18 1.60 4.16
N SER A 233 13.71 2.20 3.08
CA SER A 233 13.10 3.54 3.08
C SER A 233 11.67 3.52 2.58
N ILE A 234 10.81 4.31 3.22
CA ILE A 234 9.43 4.59 2.80
C ILE A 234 9.37 6.01 2.27
N PHE A 235 8.74 6.16 1.11
CA PHE A 235 8.62 7.42 0.40
C PHE A 235 7.16 7.88 0.38
N SER A 236 6.97 9.19 0.38
CA SER A 236 5.73 9.85 0.03
C SER A 236 5.76 10.27 -1.44
N LEU A 237 4.78 9.84 -2.22
CA LEU A 237 4.52 10.33 -3.56
C LEU A 237 3.46 11.44 -3.47
N THR A 238 3.84 12.66 -3.84
CA THR A 238 2.95 13.82 -3.88
C THR A 238 3.18 14.57 -5.18
N ASN A 239 2.13 14.65 -6.01
CA ASN A 239 2.25 15.14 -7.39
C ASN A 239 3.32 14.33 -8.15
N GLU A 240 4.26 15.00 -8.80
CA GLU A 240 5.36 14.35 -9.51
C GLU A 240 6.52 13.96 -8.60
N ARG A 241 6.55 14.35 -7.31
CA ARG A 241 7.70 14.22 -6.41
C ARG A 241 7.64 12.94 -5.57
N MET A 242 8.81 12.38 -5.31
CA MET A 242 9.03 11.25 -4.40
C MET A 242 9.99 11.67 -3.30
N ASN A 243 9.48 11.76 -2.08
CA ASN A 243 10.20 12.29 -0.93
C ASN A 243 10.36 11.19 0.13
N PRO A 244 11.57 10.90 0.63
CA PRO A 244 11.73 9.91 1.70
C PRO A 244 11.15 10.48 3.00
N ILE A 245 10.36 9.68 3.72
CA ILE A 245 9.71 10.12 4.97
C ILE A 245 10.09 9.25 6.18
N TYR A 246 10.32 7.95 5.97
CA TYR A 246 10.76 7.03 7.02
C TYR A 246 11.95 6.20 6.56
N TYR A 247 12.86 5.93 7.49
CA TYR A 247 13.93 4.94 7.36
C TYR A 247 13.68 3.83 8.38
N ILE A 248 13.56 2.58 7.91
CA ILE A 248 13.30 1.42 8.76
C ILE A 248 14.63 0.85 9.22
N ASP A 249 14.90 1.00 10.52
CA ASP A 249 16.08 0.45 11.16
C ASP A 249 15.80 -0.98 11.63
N TYR A 250 16.36 -1.93 10.89
CA TYR A 250 16.30 -3.36 11.20
C TYR A 250 17.34 -3.78 12.25
N GLY A 251 18.18 -2.87 12.76
CA GLY A 251 19.24 -3.16 13.72
C GLY A 251 20.16 -4.30 13.26
N ALA A 252 20.52 -5.20 14.18
CA ALA A 252 21.38 -6.35 13.91
C ALA A 252 20.74 -7.39 12.96
N LYS A 253 19.44 -7.28 12.67
CA LYS A 253 18.71 -8.16 11.74
C LYS A 253 18.73 -7.65 10.29
N LYS A 254 19.39 -6.53 10.00
CA LYS A 254 19.48 -5.99 8.63
C LYS A 254 20.11 -7.02 7.68
N MET A 255 19.42 -7.34 6.60
CA MET A 255 19.98 -8.16 5.53
C MET A 255 21.14 -7.45 4.82
N SER A 256 22.22 -8.18 4.55
CA SER A 256 23.40 -7.65 3.85
C SER A 256 23.08 -7.27 2.40
N LEU A 257 23.85 -6.35 1.81
CA LEU A 257 23.67 -5.98 0.41
C LEU A 257 23.91 -7.17 -0.54
N GLU A 258 24.88 -8.02 -0.23
CA GLU A 258 25.19 -9.23 -1.00
C GLU A 258 24.01 -10.20 -1.02
N ASP A 259 23.46 -10.54 0.16
CA ASP A 259 22.30 -11.41 0.26
C ASP A 259 21.08 -10.82 -0.48
N ARG A 260 20.89 -9.49 -0.41
CA ARG A 260 19.81 -8.82 -1.14
C ARG A 260 19.96 -8.94 -2.65
N GLU A 261 21.18 -8.75 -3.16
CA GLU A 261 21.45 -8.85 -4.59
C GLU A 261 21.32 -10.29 -5.10
N ASP A 262 21.70 -11.29 -4.30
CA ASP A 262 21.50 -12.70 -4.65
C ASP A 262 20.03 -13.06 -4.80
N ILE A 263 19.17 -12.56 -3.90
CA ILE A 263 17.72 -12.75 -4.00
C ILE A 263 17.19 -12.07 -5.25
N ARG A 264 17.55 -10.80 -5.48
CA ARG A 264 17.06 -10.02 -6.63
C ARG A 264 17.49 -10.62 -7.98
N LYS A 265 18.67 -11.23 -8.05
CA LYS A 265 19.19 -11.86 -9.28
C LYS A 265 18.79 -13.32 -9.41
N ASP A 266 17.96 -13.83 -8.50
CA ASP A 266 17.55 -15.24 -8.43
C ASP A 266 18.74 -16.22 -8.35
N ILE A 267 19.86 -15.78 -7.75
CA ILE A 267 21.03 -16.63 -7.50
C ILE A 267 20.73 -17.59 -6.36
N ARG A 268 20.04 -17.09 -5.32
CA ARG A 268 19.57 -17.88 -4.18
C ARG A 268 18.09 -17.60 -3.93
N PRO A 269 17.24 -18.63 -3.75
CA PRO A 269 15.85 -18.42 -3.36
C PRO A 269 15.74 -17.64 -2.05
N ALA A 270 14.83 -16.65 -2.00
CA ALA A 270 14.64 -15.78 -0.83
C ALA A 270 14.46 -16.55 0.48
N ILE A 271 13.67 -17.62 0.46
CA ILE A 271 13.40 -18.44 1.65
C ILE A 271 14.68 -19.10 2.21
N ASN A 272 15.60 -19.53 1.35
CA ASN A 272 16.85 -20.16 1.79
C ASN A 272 17.74 -19.14 2.50
N VAL A 273 17.87 -17.95 1.93
CA VAL A 273 18.66 -16.85 2.51
C VAL A 273 18.05 -16.42 3.85
N LEU A 274 16.72 -16.27 3.92
CA LEU A 274 16.02 -15.91 5.15
C LEU A 274 16.22 -16.95 6.27
N LEU A 275 16.14 -18.25 5.96
CA LEU A 275 16.35 -19.33 6.93
C LEU A 275 17.81 -19.45 7.39
N GLU A 276 18.76 -19.26 6.47
CA GLU A 276 20.20 -19.34 6.75
C GLU A 276 20.67 -18.13 7.58
N LYS A 277 20.37 -16.92 7.12
CA LYS A 277 20.89 -15.67 7.69
C LYS A 277 20.06 -15.17 8.87
N LYS A 278 18.78 -15.56 8.94
CA LYS A 278 17.81 -15.11 9.96
C LYS A 278 17.71 -13.58 10.06
N THR A 279 17.73 -12.93 8.89
CA THR A 279 17.66 -11.47 8.71
C THR A 279 16.28 -11.02 8.21
N ILE A 280 16.04 -9.71 8.26
CA ILE A 280 14.85 -9.05 7.72
C ILE A 280 15.21 -8.44 6.36
N ALA A 281 14.48 -8.84 5.32
CA ALA A 281 14.71 -8.40 3.95
C ALA A 281 14.14 -7.00 3.68
N GLY A 282 12.96 -6.73 4.25
CA GLY A 282 12.26 -5.46 4.12
C GLY A 282 10.85 -5.53 4.71
N ILE A 283 10.09 -4.45 4.53
CA ILE A 283 8.68 -4.40 4.90
C ILE A 283 7.81 -5.04 3.82
N THR A 284 6.65 -5.55 4.23
CA THR A 284 5.60 -6.10 3.35
C THR A 284 4.41 -5.17 3.21
N ASP A 285 4.24 -4.22 4.14
CA ASP A 285 3.20 -3.19 4.06
C ASP A 285 3.47 -2.00 4.99
N VAL A 286 2.81 -0.87 4.74
CA VAL A 286 2.78 0.29 5.64
C VAL A 286 1.43 0.98 5.63
N PHE A 287 0.95 1.41 6.80
CA PHE A 287 -0.22 2.26 6.93
C PHE A 287 0.13 3.49 7.77
N GLU A 288 -0.48 4.62 7.46
CA GLU A 288 -0.28 5.85 8.22
C GLU A 288 -1.62 6.47 8.54
N ILE A 289 -1.98 6.47 9.82
CA ILE A 289 -3.26 6.95 10.32
C ILE A 289 -2.98 7.80 11.55
N ASN A 290 -3.48 9.04 11.55
CA ASN A 290 -3.26 10.01 12.62
C ASN A 290 -1.76 10.18 12.93
N ASP A 291 -1.40 10.02 14.20
CA ASP A 291 -0.05 10.06 14.74
C ASP A 291 0.64 8.68 14.75
N LYS A 292 0.09 7.67 14.07
CA LYS A 292 0.64 6.30 14.08
C LYS A 292 1.09 5.85 12.69
N VAL A 293 2.15 5.05 12.66
CA VAL A 293 2.62 4.32 11.48
C VAL A 293 2.59 2.83 11.80
N PHE A 294 1.93 2.06 10.97
CA PHE A 294 1.81 0.62 11.12
C PHE A 294 2.66 -0.04 10.05
N ILE A 295 3.55 -0.95 10.43
CA ILE A 295 4.49 -1.58 9.52
C ILE A 295 4.34 -3.08 9.61
N LYS A 296 4.08 -3.72 8.47
CA LYS A 296 4.13 -5.17 8.34
C LYS A 296 5.48 -5.57 7.78
N PHE A 297 6.06 -6.64 8.32
CA PHE A 297 7.28 -7.24 7.80
C PHE A 297 7.33 -8.73 8.14
N VAL A 298 8.33 -9.43 7.63
CA VAL A 298 8.55 -10.85 7.92
C VAL A 298 9.91 -11.01 8.57
N ASN A 299 9.93 -11.61 9.76
CA ASN A 299 11.14 -12.06 10.42
C ASN A 299 11.34 -13.56 10.13
N VAL A 300 12.27 -13.87 9.22
CA VAL A 300 12.53 -15.23 8.69
C VAL A 300 11.34 -15.80 7.91
N ILE A 301 10.32 -16.29 8.61
CA ILE A 301 9.04 -16.77 8.06
C ILE A 301 7.84 -16.29 8.86
N ILE A 302 8.07 -15.60 9.99
CA ILE A 302 7.04 -15.18 10.92
C ILE A 302 6.59 -13.77 10.53
N PRO A 303 5.30 -13.54 10.20
CA PRO A 303 4.75 -12.21 10.02
C PRO A 303 4.84 -11.42 11.32
N MET A 304 5.30 -10.19 11.23
CA MET A 304 5.40 -9.26 12.35
C MET A 304 4.61 -7.99 12.03
N PHE A 305 4.12 -7.32 13.08
CA PHE A 305 3.43 -6.05 13.01
C PHE A 305 4.07 -5.08 14.00
N CYS A 306 4.43 -3.91 13.50
CA CYS A 306 4.97 -2.82 14.30
C CYS A 306 3.97 -1.65 14.32
N VAL A 307 3.77 -1.07 15.50
CA VAL A 307 3.07 0.18 15.71
C VAL A 307 4.09 1.21 16.19
N TYR A 308 4.30 2.24 15.39
CA TYR A 308 5.13 3.39 15.72
C TYR A 308 4.25 4.59 16.05
N ASP A 309 4.45 5.19 17.21
CA ASP A 309 3.79 6.43 17.62
C ASP A 309 4.71 7.62 17.30
N LYS A 310 4.25 8.53 16.45
CA LYS A 310 5.03 9.71 16.00
C LYS A 310 5.22 10.74 17.12
N THR A 311 4.34 10.74 18.11
CA THR A 311 4.35 11.69 19.23
C THR A 311 5.38 11.25 20.27
N THR A 312 5.31 9.99 20.73
CA THR A 312 6.23 9.46 21.74
C THR A 312 7.55 8.95 21.12
N LYS A 313 7.54 8.65 19.82
CA LYS A 313 8.61 7.99 19.06
C LYS A 313 8.88 6.55 19.52
N GLU A 314 7.92 5.92 20.20
CA GLU A 314 8.02 4.53 20.64
C GLU A 314 7.52 3.58 19.56
N THR A 315 8.11 2.38 19.56
CA THR A 315 7.78 1.29 18.64
C THR A 315 7.38 0.06 19.44
N ASN A 316 6.19 -0.48 19.17
CA ASN A 316 5.74 -1.75 19.71
C ASN A 316 5.66 -2.77 18.58
N VAL A 317 6.41 -3.86 18.69
CA VAL A 317 6.48 -4.89 17.66
C VAL A 317 5.94 -6.19 18.23
N PHE A 318 5.07 -6.86 17.48
CA PHE A 318 4.47 -8.12 17.92
C PHE A 318 4.16 -9.03 16.74
N GLN A 319 4.06 -10.33 17.03
CA GLN A 319 3.68 -11.34 16.04
C GLN A 319 2.16 -11.42 15.88
N TYR A 320 1.44 -11.30 16.99
CA TYR A 320 -0.02 -11.33 17.05
C TYR A 320 -0.50 -10.14 17.86
N PHE A 321 -1.68 -9.64 17.54
CA PHE A 321 -2.42 -8.81 18.48
C PHE A 321 -3.61 -9.62 19.02
N LEU A 322 -3.75 -9.59 20.34
CA LEU A 322 -4.93 -10.08 21.03
C LEU A 322 -6.05 -9.07 20.81
N ASP A 323 -7.13 -9.50 20.15
CA ASP A 323 -8.36 -8.74 20.10
C ASP A 323 -9.05 -8.78 21.47
N ASP A 324 -8.67 -7.88 22.36
CA ASP A 324 -9.27 -7.71 23.69
C ASP A 324 -10.58 -6.88 23.66
N LEU A 325 -11.04 -6.51 22.47
CA LEU A 325 -12.31 -5.82 22.25
C LEU A 325 -13.43 -6.82 21.95
N LEU A 326 -13.27 -7.62 20.89
CA LEU A 326 -14.25 -8.60 20.43
C LEU A 326 -13.89 -10.05 20.73
N PHE A 327 -12.65 -10.35 21.16
CA PHE A 327 -12.18 -11.72 21.40
C PHE A 327 -12.22 -12.62 20.16
N ILE A 328 -12.15 -12.00 18.98
CA ILE A 328 -12.09 -12.67 17.68
C ILE A 328 -10.70 -12.39 17.10
N ALA A 329 -9.88 -13.44 16.95
CA ALA A 329 -8.58 -13.27 16.33
C ALA A 329 -8.74 -12.77 14.88
N THR A 330 -8.17 -11.61 14.55
CA THR A 330 -8.18 -11.08 13.19
C THR A 330 -6.77 -11.05 12.61
N ASN A 331 -6.68 -11.19 11.29
CA ASN A 331 -5.40 -11.14 10.59
C ASN A 331 -4.82 -9.72 10.58
N HIS A 332 -3.50 -9.61 10.34
CA HIS A 332 -2.85 -8.32 10.14
C HIS A 332 -3.53 -7.52 9.01
N PRO A 333 -3.71 -6.20 9.18
CA PRO A 333 -4.41 -5.36 8.20
C PRO A 333 -3.90 -5.52 6.77
N ILE A 334 -4.81 -5.49 5.80
CA ILE A 334 -4.53 -5.59 4.36
C ILE A 334 -4.80 -4.26 3.63
N GLY A 335 -5.35 -3.26 4.31
CA GLY A 335 -5.72 -1.97 3.76
C GLY A 335 -5.93 -0.92 4.85
N GLN A 336 -6.21 0.30 4.41
CA GLN A 336 -6.61 1.40 5.26
C GLN A 336 -7.74 2.20 4.59
N TYR A 337 -8.57 2.83 5.40
CA TYR A 337 -9.61 3.75 4.95
C TYR A 337 -9.83 4.82 6.02
N LYS A 338 -9.57 6.08 5.70
CA LYS A 338 -9.65 7.21 6.64
C LYS A 338 -8.88 6.88 7.93
N ASP A 339 -9.55 6.86 9.07
CA ASP A 339 -9.00 6.55 10.39
C ASP A 339 -9.06 5.05 10.75
N CYS A 340 -9.36 4.17 9.80
CA CYS A 340 -9.47 2.73 10.02
C CYS A 340 -8.38 1.93 9.31
N LEU A 341 -7.86 0.91 9.99
CA LEU A 341 -7.19 -0.23 9.37
C LEU A 341 -8.26 -1.23 8.89
N ILE A 342 -7.98 -1.93 7.79
CA ILE A 342 -8.88 -2.93 7.21
C ILE A 342 -8.27 -4.31 7.40
N SER A 343 -8.94 -5.17 8.15
CA SER A 343 -8.63 -6.60 8.28
C SER A 343 -9.76 -7.45 7.69
N ILE A 344 -9.44 -8.69 7.35
CA ILE A 344 -10.41 -9.68 6.86
C ILE A 344 -10.28 -10.97 7.67
N LEU A 345 -11.41 -11.61 7.89
CA LEU A 345 -11.48 -12.92 8.51
C LEU A 345 -12.47 -13.79 7.72
N ASP A 346 -12.09 -15.02 7.45
CA ASP A 346 -12.99 -15.99 6.85
C ASP A 346 -14.06 -16.38 7.86
N GLN A 347 -15.25 -16.71 7.36
CA GLN A 347 -16.40 -16.89 8.25
C GLN A 347 -16.30 -18.13 9.14
N ASP A 348 -15.58 -19.16 8.68
CA ASP A 348 -15.30 -20.36 9.48
C ASP A 348 -14.41 -20.05 10.69
N ASP A 349 -13.44 -19.14 10.52
CA ASP A 349 -12.58 -18.67 11.61
C ASP A 349 -13.38 -17.81 12.61
N LEU A 350 -14.26 -16.95 12.10
CA LEU A 350 -15.19 -16.18 12.94
C LEU A 350 -16.08 -17.11 13.77
N GLN A 351 -16.65 -18.13 13.13
CA GLN A 351 -17.50 -19.12 13.81
C GLN A 351 -16.74 -19.89 14.88
N SER A 352 -15.53 -20.35 14.54
CA SER A 352 -14.64 -21.06 15.46
C SER A 352 -14.27 -20.19 16.67
N ALA A 353 -14.03 -18.88 16.47
CA ALA A 353 -13.76 -17.96 17.57
C ALA A 353 -14.95 -17.84 18.54
N ILE A 354 -16.18 -17.89 18.04
CA ILE A 354 -17.38 -17.74 18.88
C ILE A 354 -17.74 -19.05 19.59
N ASP A 355 -17.71 -20.17 18.88
CA ASP A 355 -18.16 -21.47 19.38
C ASP A 355 -17.16 -22.09 20.35
N VAL A 356 -15.86 -21.93 20.04
CA VAL A 356 -14.77 -22.52 20.81
C VAL A 356 -13.97 -21.44 21.53
N GLY A 357 -13.56 -20.39 20.81
CA GLY A 357 -12.67 -19.36 21.33
C GLY A 357 -13.21 -18.64 22.56
N PHE A 358 -14.48 -18.23 22.56
CA PHE A 358 -15.09 -17.53 23.71
C PHE A 358 -15.07 -18.38 24.97
N ASN A 359 -15.33 -19.68 24.86
CA ASN A 359 -15.27 -20.58 26.02
C ASN A 359 -13.84 -20.72 26.54
N SER A 360 -12.85 -20.82 25.65
CA SER A 360 -11.42 -20.80 26.04
C SER A 360 -11.05 -19.52 26.79
N TRP A 361 -11.49 -18.35 26.29
CA TRP A 361 -11.23 -17.07 26.96
C TRP A 361 -11.92 -16.94 28.32
N ILE A 362 -13.08 -17.58 28.49
CA ILE A 362 -13.80 -17.64 29.77
C ILE A 362 -13.06 -18.55 30.76
N ASP A 363 -12.62 -19.72 30.32
CA ASP A 363 -11.87 -20.68 31.14
C ASP A 363 -10.52 -20.10 31.61
N GLU A 364 -9.89 -19.28 30.77
CA GLU A 364 -8.67 -18.53 31.10
C GLU A 364 -8.91 -17.28 31.95
N GLY A 365 -10.17 -16.89 32.18
CA GLY A 365 -10.54 -15.72 32.98
C GLY A 365 -10.30 -14.36 32.30
N VAL A 366 -10.06 -14.35 30.97
CA VAL A 366 -9.83 -13.13 30.19
C VAL A 366 -11.16 -12.50 29.72
N LEU A 367 -12.15 -13.34 29.42
CA LEU A 367 -13.50 -12.94 29.02
C LEU A 367 -14.52 -13.37 30.08
N ASN A 368 -15.38 -12.46 30.53
CA ASN A 368 -16.48 -12.85 31.42
C ASN A 368 -17.72 -13.28 30.62
N MET A 369 -18.55 -14.14 31.22
CA MET A 369 -19.74 -14.71 30.59
C MET A 369 -20.74 -13.63 30.10
N GLU A 370 -20.96 -12.58 30.89
CA GLU A 370 -21.89 -11.49 30.51
C GLU A 370 -21.44 -10.77 29.24
N LYS A 371 -20.13 -10.47 29.11
CA LYS A 371 -19.55 -9.86 27.91
C LYS A 371 -19.58 -10.83 26.75
N ALA A 372 -19.29 -12.12 26.96
CA ALA A 372 -19.35 -13.14 25.92
C ALA A 372 -20.76 -13.25 25.33
N ASP A 373 -21.80 -13.29 26.17
CA ASP A 373 -23.19 -13.40 25.73
C ASP A 373 -23.65 -12.14 24.96
N ARG A 374 -23.23 -10.94 25.40
CA ARG A 374 -23.46 -9.70 24.64
C ARG A 374 -22.79 -9.73 23.27
N LEU A 375 -21.55 -10.18 23.19
CA LEU A 375 -20.83 -10.30 21.91
C LEU A 375 -21.51 -11.31 20.99
N ARG A 376 -21.92 -12.48 21.51
CA ARG A 376 -22.68 -13.48 20.76
C ARG A 376 -23.97 -12.89 20.19
N MET A 377 -24.77 -12.20 21.00
CA MET A 377 -26.01 -11.56 20.53
C MET A 377 -25.75 -10.51 19.45
N MET A 378 -24.75 -9.64 19.63
CA MET A 378 -24.39 -8.62 18.64
C MET A 378 -23.97 -9.24 17.30
N ILE A 379 -23.21 -10.33 17.35
CA ILE A 379 -22.79 -11.07 16.17
C ILE A 379 -23.99 -11.79 15.53
N GLU A 380 -24.85 -12.44 16.31
CA GLU A 380 -26.06 -13.10 15.80
C GLU A 380 -26.98 -12.13 15.06
N GLU A 381 -27.16 -10.92 15.61
CA GLU A 381 -27.97 -9.86 14.99
C GLU A 381 -27.37 -9.38 13.67
N LYS A 382 -26.04 -9.26 13.60
CA LYS A 382 -25.34 -8.84 12.38
C LYS A 382 -25.20 -9.95 11.34
N PHE A 383 -25.17 -11.21 11.78
CA PHE A 383 -24.84 -12.39 10.97
C PHE A 383 -25.78 -13.58 11.28
N PRO A 384 -27.09 -13.46 10.99
CA PRO A 384 -28.10 -14.45 11.41
C PRO A 384 -27.99 -15.80 10.70
N ASN A 385 -27.35 -15.86 9.53
CA ASN A 385 -27.22 -17.08 8.73
C ASN A 385 -25.78 -17.63 8.71
N ARG A 386 -24.96 -17.30 9.71
CA ARG A 386 -23.52 -17.57 9.61
C ARG A 386 -23.12 -19.05 9.62
N ASN A 387 -24.04 -19.94 10.01
CA ASN A 387 -23.82 -21.39 10.18
C ASN A 387 -24.07 -22.22 8.90
N THR A 388 -24.21 -21.61 7.73
CA THR A 388 -24.56 -22.32 6.48
C THR A 388 -23.38 -23.02 5.79
N GLY A 389 -22.15 -22.90 6.30
CA GLY A 389 -20.95 -23.58 5.79
C GLY A 389 -20.35 -22.99 4.50
N GLU A 390 -21.08 -22.14 3.78
CA GLU A 390 -20.58 -21.42 2.60
C GLU A 390 -20.87 -19.93 2.77
N ASN A 391 -19.81 -19.12 2.89
CA ASN A 391 -19.94 -17.68 3.10
C ASN A 391 -18.73 -16.91 2.55
N ASN A 392 -18.95 -15.63 2.26
CA ASN A 392 -17.89 -14.69 1.96
C ASN A 392 -17.24 -14.17 3.27
N PRO A 393 -16.00 -13.65 3.21
CA PRO A 393 -15.30 -13.18 4.40
C PRO A 393 -15.95 -11.92 5.01
N VAL A 394 -15.68 -11.71 6.30
CA VAL A 394 -16.11 -10.54 7.04
C VAL A 394 -14.99 -9.50 7.06
N VAL A 395 -15.33 -8.27 6.69
CA VAL A 395 -14.41 -7.12 6.71
C VAL A 395 -14.50 -6.43 8.07
N PHE A 396 -13.35 -6.21 8.70
CA PHE A 396 -13.21 -5.49 9.96
C PHE A 396 -12.57 -4.13 9.70
N LEU A 397 -13.26 -3.05 10.04
CA LEU A 397 -12.71 -1.70 10.08
C LEU A 397 -12.32 -1.38 11.51
N LEU A 398 -11.00 -1.38 11.76
CA LEU A 398 -10.39 -1.16 13.06
C LEU A 398 -10.05 0.32 13.19
N LYS A 399 -10.89 1.08 13.89
CA LYS A 399 -10.74 2.53 14.03
C LYS A 399 -9.60 2.85 14.98
N VAL A 400 -8.59 3.53 14.45
CA VAL A 400 -7.36 3.86 15.18
C VAL A 400 -7.62 4.98 16.18
N SER A 401 -7.01 4.87 17.37
CA SER A 401 -7.12 5.85 18.45
C SER A 401 -6.57 7.21 18.06
#